data_AF-A0A8H5V8K9-F1
#
_entry.id   AF-A0A8H5V8K9-F1
#
_cell.length_a   1.000
_cell.length_b   1.000
_cell.length_c   1.000
_cell.angle_alpha   90.00
_cell.angle_beta   90.00
_cell.angle_gamma   90.00
#
_symmetry.space_group_name_H-M   'P 1'
#
loop_
_entity.id
_entity.type
_entity.pdbx_description
1 polymer ?
#
loop_
_entity_poly.entity_id
_entity_poly.type
_entity_poly.pdbx_seq_one_letter_code
_entity_poly.pdbx_strand_id
1 'polypeptide(L)'
;MTDDSYTNPPKTKTAIELWSLYSYNLHKATYHGLNNLKGRENKRNFIIGRGSQTGMHRYAGLWTGDNGSSWDFFRISVAQVLALGYSGLSIAGVDMGGFTADPANTLPNPRWCDPELLIRWYAGAFALPWYRNHYLQHPEASSGGCKAFQEPWAYGDILNNFPGPLPPDQAALYRSVVPVFLYDYMFANLINGLPVARAMLVTDPFDTSLFNSNQGFIDNQYLLGHNILVCPQVEEKARRRDVYLPNSDKWYPSNLRVNNQGFGPDPILKHAAVLQKPAPGGKIVDYDCHIPDAVADPEQVAYVTPVYIRGGAIIPQLEVRQYVKEGDLNPPTIHVYPGGKVTEPTSYSMYLDDGVSRDSAPIELPQHKYKDAATYTKAKGKYREVKITQENTKTNRKITIRHQWDGYDAKTTVGDTYNFAIWTVQATAPPESQISVDFEDESGMTVIDSGLTSTYIAGRGVLTVRVPVHLVPSLKTPQNYTQGSFADRYLAINVSGLP
;
A
#
# COMPACT_ATOMS: atom_id res chain seq x y z
N MET A 1 11.92 29.89 -19.03
CA MET A 1 11.96 28.64 -19.81
C MET A 1 11.03 27.61 -19.18
N THR A 2 9.74 27.94 -19.19
CA THR A 2 8.60 27.06 -18.83
C THR A 2 7.59 27.06 -19.97
N ASP A 3 7.94 27.70 -21.08
CA ASP A 3 7.08 27.86 -22.23
C ASP A 3 7.17 26.55 -23.02
N ASP A 4 6.07 25.80 -22.97
CA ASP A 4 5.89 24.53 -23.69
C ASP A 4 5.74 24.75 -25.20
N SER A 5 5.87 26.00 -25.68
CA SER A 5 5.84 26.34 -27.09
C SER A 5 7.22 26.22 -27.75
N TYR A 6 7.33 25.27 -28.69
CA TYR A 6 8.48 25.15 -29.60
C TYR A 6 8.51 26.26 -30.67
N THR A 7 7.72 27.33 -30.50
CA THR A 7 7.52 28.37 -31.52
C THR A 7 8.62 29.41 -31.54
N ASN A 8 9.40 29.52 -30.46
CA ASN A 8 10.52 30.43 -30.36
C ASN A 8 11.86 29.69 -30.39
N PRO A 9 12.89 30.22 -31.06
CA PRO A 9 14.24 29.65 -31.01
C PRO A 9 14.76 29.62 -29.58
N PRO A 10 15.49 28.55 -29.18
CA PRO A 10 16.01 28.41 -27.83
C PRO A 10 16.98 29.55 -27.50
N LYS A 11 16.86 30.12 -26.29
CA LYS A 11 17.77 31.14 -25.77
C LYS A 11 18.78 30.49 -24.83
N THR A 12 20.07 30.75 -25.04
CA THR A 12 21.12 30.30 -24.13
C THR A 12 21.02 31.01 -22.78
N LYS A 13 21.29 30.28 -21.71
CA LYS A 13 21.37 30.77 -20.33
C LYS A 13 22.58 30.16 -19.64
N THR A 14 23.01 30.77 -18.53
CA THR A 14 24.10 30.21 -17.73
C THR A 14 23.67 28.87 -17.12
N ALA A 15 24.63 27.97 -16.88
CA ALA A 15 24.34 26.66 -16.31
C ALA A 15 23.64 26.77 -14.94
N ILE A 16 24.03 27.75 -14.11
CA ILE A 16 23.45 27.96 -12.79
C ILE A 16 21.97 28.39 -12.85
N GLU A 17 21.56 29.17 -13.86
CA GLU A 17 20.15 29.56 -14.07
C GLU A 17 19.27 28.35 -14.45
N LEU A 18 19.86 27.27 -14.96
CA LEU A 18 19.13 26.09 -15.45
C LEU A 18 19.40 24.81 -14.64
N TRP A 19 20.29 24.85 -13.66
CA TRP A 19 20.84 23.67 -12.99
C TRP A 19 19.75 22.72 -12.50
N SER A 20 18.79 23.24 -11.72
CA SER A 20 17.68 22.45 -11.18
C SER A 20 16.66 22.02 -12.24
N LEU A 21 16.58 22.74 -13.36
CA LEU A 21 15.70 22.42 -14.49
C LEU A 21 16.29 21.38 -15.44
N TYR A 22 17.60 21.12 -15.39
CA TYR A 22 18.25 20.16 -16.27
C TYR A 22 17.60 18.78 -16.16
N SER A 23 17.56 18.22 -14.95
CA SER A 23 16.97 16.90 -14.71
C SER A 23 15.45 16.90 -14.94
N TYR A 24 14.75 17.99 -14.61
CA TYR A 24 13.32 18.11 -14.92
C TYR A 24 13.05 18.02 -16.43
N ASN A 25 13.82 18.76 -17.24
CA ASN A 25 13.69 18.76 -18.69
C ASN A 25 14.15 17.42 -19.29
N LEU A 26 15.13 16.75 -18.69
CA LEU A 26 15.51 15.38 -19.06
C LEU A 26 14.34 14.41 -18.88
N HIS A 27 13.72 14.37 -17.69
CA HIS A 27 12.57 13.50 -17.42
C HIS A 27 11.40 13.79 -18.37
N LYS A 28 11.12 15.07 -18.61
CA LYS A 28 10.09 15.52 -19.54
C LYS A 28 10.39 15.08 -20.98
N ALA A 29 11.61 15.28 -21.45
CA ALA A 29 12.02 14.85 -22.79
C ALA A 29 11.92 13.33 -22.95
N THR A 30 12.39 12.56 -21.96
CA THR A 30 12.24 11.10 -21.93
C THR A 30 10.78 10.69 -21.96
N TYR A 31 9.90 11.30 -21.15
CA TYR A 31 8.47 11.01 -21.14
C TYR A 31 7.80 11.24 -22.50
N HIS A 32 8.06 12.38 -23.14
CA HIS A 32 7.50 12.68 -24.46
C HIS A 32 8.11 11.79 -25.55
N GLY A 33 9.41 11.49 -25.47
CA GLY A 33 10.08 10.55 -26.36
C GLY A 33 9.42 9.17 -26.30
N LEU A 34 9.26 8.60 -25.10
CA LEU A 34 8.61 7.30 -24.89
C LEU A 34 7.17 7.26 -25.40
N ASN A 35 6.42 8.36 -25.27
CA ASN A 35 5.04 8.46 -25.78
C ASN A 35 4.95 8.48 -27.31
N ASN A 36 6.02 8.88 -28.00
CA ASN A 36 6.11 8.94 -29.45
C ASN A 36 6.81 7.71 -30.05
N LEU A 37 7.28 6.77 -29.22
CA LEU A 37 7.87 5.52 -29.70
C LEU A 37 6.81 4.59 -30.28
N LYS A 38 7.04 4.15 -31.52
CA LYS A 38 6.22 3.13 -32.19
C LYS A 38 6.15 1.85 -31.35
N GLY A 39 4.94 1.32 -31.12
CA GLY A 39 4.69 0.13 -30.30
C GLY A 39 4.51 0.38 -28.80
N ARG A 40 4.59 1.65 -28.37
CA ARG A 40 4.32 2.10 -27.00
C ARG A 40 3.14 3.06 -26.89
N GLU A 41 2.33 3.14 -27.94
CA GLU A 41 1.15 4.00 -27.98
C GLU A 41 0.26 3.67 -26.77
N ASN A 42 -0.15 4.71 -26.06
CA ASN A 42 -1.06 4.62 -24.93
C ASN A 42 -0.59 3.80 -23.70
N LYS A 43 0.67 3.38 -23.63
CA LYS A 43 1.21 2.69 -22.44
C LYS A 43 1.65 3.70 -21.37
N ARG A 44 1.52 3.32 -20.09
CA ARG A 44 2.15 4.07 -18.98
C ARG A 44 3.68 3.96 -19.08
N ASN A 45 4.36 5.02 -18.68
CA ASN A 45 5.82 5.04 -18.64
C ASN A 45 6.30 4.75 -17.22
N PHE A 46 7.40 4.01 -17.13
CA PHE A 46 8.15 3.84 -15.89
C PHE A 46 9.51 4.52 -16.08
N ILE A 47 9.68 5.69 -15.47
CA ILE A 47 10.89 6.50 -15.56
C ILE A 47 11.38 6.77 -14.14
N ILE A 48 12.66 6.56 -13.90
CA ILE A 48 13.32 6.77 -12.61
C ILE A 48 14.32 7.91 -12.76
N GLY A 49 14.20 8.94 -11.93
CA GLY A 49 15.20 10.00 -11.77
C GLY A 49 15.98 9.89 -10.45
N ARG A 50 17.12 10.58 -10.37
CA ARG A 50 17.94 10.72 -9.14
C ARG A 50 17.89 12.13 -8.51
N GLY A 51 17.41 13.11 -9.27
CA GLY A 51 17.21 14.49 -8.83
C GLY A 51 16.31 15.24 -9.81
N SER A 52 15.64 16.28 -9.35
CA SER A 52 14.82 17.15 -10.21
C SER A 52 14.31 18.38 -9.46
N GLN A 53 13.33 19.07 -10.05
CA GLN A 53 12.60 20.19 -9.49
C GLN A 53 11.10 19.87 -9.34
N THR A 54 10.40 20.69 -8.55
CA THR A 54 8.95 20.59 -8.34
C THR A 54 8.19 20.40 -9.64
N GLY A 55 7.31 19.40 -9.67
CA GLY A 55 6.53 19.03 -10.85
C GLY A 55 7.06 17.83 -11.64
N MET A 56 8.24 17.28 -11.29
CA MET A 56 8.78 16.09 -11.96
C MET A 56 7.86 14.86 -11.87
N HIS A 57 6.99 14.78 -10.85
CA HIS A 57 6.05 13.66 -10.62
C HIS A 57 5.12 13.40 -11.82
N ARG A 58 4.95 14.40 -12.71
CA ARG A 58 4.20 14.25 -13.96
C ARG A 58 4.89 13.35 -14.98
N TYR A 59 6.18 13.09 -14.81
CA TYR A 59 7.03 12.45 -15.81
C TYR A 59 7.79 11.24 -15.26
N ALA A 60 8.22 11.27 -13.99
CA ALA A 60 9.10 10.25 -13.41
C ALA A 60 8.89 10.09 -11.90
N GLY A 61 9.21 8.90 -11.39
CA GLY A 61 9.47 8.67 -9.97
C GLY A 61 10.90 9.08 -9.58
N LEU A 62 11.21 9.05 -8.29
CA LEU A 62 12.50 9.49 -7.76
C LEU A 62 13.15 8.41 -6.88
N TRP A 63 14.34 7.95 -7.28
CA TRP A 63 15.24 7.29 -6.34
C TRP A 63 16.13 8.34 -5.65
N THR A 64 16.33 8.16 -4.36
CA THR A 64 16.97 9.14 -3.45
C THR A 64 18.50 9.19 -3.51
N GLY A 65 19.12 8.31 -4.30
CA GLY A 65 20.56 8.30 -4.52
C GLY A 65 21.30 7.30 -3.65
N ASP A 66 22.61 7.50 -3.57
CA ASP A 66 23.61 6.48 -3.21
C ASP A 66 23.68 6.30 -1.67
N ASN A 67 22.61 5.80 -1.05
CA ASN A 67 22.56 5.56 0.40
C ASN A 67 23.50 4.41 0.83
N GLY A 68 24.07 4.50 2.03
CA GLY A 68 24.96 3.48 2.58
C GLY A 68 24.25 2.31 3.25
N SER A 69 24.97 1.22 3.47
CA SER A 69 24.51 0.04 4.23
C SER A 69 24.61 0.27 5.73
N SER A 70 23.90 1.26 6.26
CA SER A 70 23.94 1.56 7.68
C SER A 70 22.55 1.81 8.27
N TRP A 71 22.45 1.59 9.58
CA TRP A 71 21.26 1.89 10.36
C TRP A 71 20.86 3.37 10.30
N ASP A 72 21.83 4.28 10.21
CA ASP A 72 21.56 5.71 10.04
C ASP A 72 20.83 5.99 8.73
N PHE A 73 21.25 5.37 7.62
CA PHE A 73 20.55 5.50 6.34
C PHE A 73 19.17 4.84 6.37
N PHE A 74 18.99 3.74 7.09
CA PHE A 74 17.67 3.15 7.27
C PHE A 74 16.75 4.07 8.08
N ARG A 75 17.23 4.62 9.20
CA ARG A 75 16.48 5.52 10.08
C ARG A 75 15.95 6.74 9.34
N ILE A 76 16.77 7.37 8.49
CA ILE A 76 16.33 8.54 7.71
C ILE A 76 15.43 8.18 6.52
N SER A 77 15.44 6.92 6.05
CA SER A 77 14.74 6.52 4.82
C SER A 77 13.23 6.72 4.91
N VAL A 78 12.62 6.40 6.06
CA VAL A 78 11.18 6.56 6.30
C VAL A 78 10.81 8.04 6.22
N ALA A 79 11.51 8.88 7.00
CA ALA A 79 11.33 10.33 6.99
C ALA A 79 11.48 10.94 5.58
N GLN A 80 12.51 10.50 4.85
CA GLN A 80 12.81 10.99 3.51
C GLN A 80 11.69 10.67 2.50
N VAL A 81 11.19 9.43 2.50
CA VAL A 81 10.09 9.02 1.61
C VAL A 81 8.80 9.77 1.94
N LEU A 82 8.49 9.95 3.22
CA LEU A 82 7.33 10.71 3.65
C LEU A 82 7.41 12.18 3.19
N ALA A 83 8.54 12.84 3.39
CA ALA A 83 8.76 14.23 2.99
C ALA A 83 8.65 14.42 1.46
N LEU A 84 9.20 13.48 0.68
CA LEU A 84 9.07 13.47 -0.78
C LEU A 84 7.61 13.28 -1.21
N GLY A 85 6.89 12.36 -0.59
CA GLY A 85 5.46 12.14 -0.82
C GLY A 85 4.66 13.43 -0.68
N TYR A 86 4.87 14.19 0.39
CA TYR A 86 4.20 15.49 0.61
C TYR A 86 4.69 16.61 -0.30
N SER A 87 5.87 16.47 -0.89
CA SER A 87 6.37 17.36 -1.95
C SER A 87 5.81 17.02 -3.33
N GLY A 88 4.83 16.11 -3.41
CA GLY A 88 4.17 15.65 -4.62
C GLY A 88 4.89 14.48 -5.31
N LEU A 89 5.93 13.91 -4.70
CA LEU A 89 6.67 12.76 -5.23
C LEU A 89 6.22 11.48 -4.53
N SER A 90 5.03 11.02 -4.90
CA SER A 90 4.43 9.82 -4.31
C SER A 90 5.21 8.54 -4.62
N ILE A 91 5.82 8.42 -5.81
CA ILE A 91 6.67 7.28 -6.17
C ILE A 91 8.12 7.68 -5.94
N ALA A 92 8.61 7.47 -4.72
CA ALA A 92 9.99 7.71 -4.37
C ALA A 92 10.53 6.75 -3.30
N GLY A 93 11.84 6.50 -3.32
CA GLY A 93 12.48 5.71 -2.26
C GLY A 93 13.98 5.53 -2.34
N VAL A 94 14.46 4.76 -1.38
CA VAL A 94 15.87 4.42 -1.15
C VAL A 94 16.20 3.06 -1.77
N ASP A 95 17.49 2.76 -1.84
CA ASP A 95 17.91 1.38 -2.09
C ASP A 95 17.94 0.61 -0.77
N MET A 96 17.01 -0.34 -0.64
CA MET A 96 16.90 -1.17 0.55
C MET A 96 18.16 -2.00 0.74
N GLY A 97 18.73 -1.96 1.95
CA GLY A 97 20.03 -2.57 2.27
C GLY A 97 21.23 -1.67 1.95
N GLY A 98 21.04 -0.50 1.35
CA GLY A 98 22.13 0.39 0.93
C GLY A 98 22.59 0.17 -0.50
N PHE A 99 22.88 1.25 -1.21
CA PHE A 99 23.61 1.23 -2.47
C PHE A 99 25.11 0.96 -2.25
N THR A 100 25.77 1.80 -1.45
CA THR A 100 27.20 1.68 -1.12
C THR A 100 27.43 0.75 0.08
N ALA A 101 28.70 0.40 0.30
CA ALA A 101 29.18 -0.22 1.53
C ALA A 101 28.78 0.57 2.79
N ASP A 102 28.98 -0.02 3.97
CA ASP A 102 28.88 0.73 5.22
C ASP A 102 29.90 1.89 5.19
N PRO A 103 29.46 3.17 5.20
CA PRO A 103 30.37 4.31 5.14
C PRO A 103 31.29 4.40 6.36
N ALA A 104 30.91 3.82 7.50
CA ALA A 104 31.72 3.81 8.72
C ALA A 104 32.79 2.70 8.72
N ASN A 105 32.79 1.82 7.71
CA ASN A 105 33.68 0.65 7.61
C ASN A 105 33.71 -0.21 8.88
N THR A 106 32.58 -0.31 9.59
CA THR A 106 32.45 -1.08 10.83
C THR A 106 32.26 -2.57 10.58
N LEU A 107 31.84 -2.92 9.35
CA LEU A 107 31.74 -4.31 8.90
C LEU A 107 33.06 -4.77 8.24
N PRO A 108 33.55 -6.00 8.51
CA PRO A 108 34.77 -6.51 7.90
C PRO A 108 34.62 -6.59 6.38
N ASN A 109 35.23 -5.64 5.66
CA ASN A 109 35.28 -5.47 4.21
C ASN A 109 33.99 -5.94 3.49
N PRO A 110 32.95 -5.11 3.40
CA PRO A 110 31.58 -5.56 3.18
C PRO A 110 31.40 -6.16 1.79
N ARG A 111 31.48 -7.48 1.73
CA ARG A 111 31.07 -8.24 0.55
C ARG A 111 29.53 -8.21 0.37
N TRP A 112 28.76 -7.77 1.36
CA TRP A 112 27.29 -7.68 1.33
C TRP A 112 26.78 -6.80 2.51
N CYS A 113 25.47 -6.55 2.57
CA CYS A 113 24.80 -5.82 3.65
C CYS A 113 24.64 -6.70 4.91
N ASP A 114 24.64 -6.11 6.10
CA ASP A 114 24.33 -6.84 7.34
C ASP A 114 22.95 -7.54 7.22
N PRO A 115 22.84 -8.85 7.51
CA PRO A 115 21.58 -9.57 7.36
C PRO A 115 20.44 -9.04 8.25
N GLU A 116 20.74 -8.60 9.47
CA GLU A 116 19.72 -8.02 10.35
C GLU A 116 19.19 -6.72 9.74
N LEU A 117 20.10 -5.82 9.33
CA LEU A 117 19.76 -4.58 8.65
C LEU A 117 18.88 -4.85 7.43
N LEU A 118 19.25 -5.82 6.58
CA LEU A 118 18.49 -6.14 5.38
C LEU A 118 17.06 -6.65 5.72
N ILE A 119 16.92 -7.59 6.66
CA ILE A 119 15.61 -8.10 7.12
C ILE A 119 14.74 -6.96 7.60
N ARG A 120 15.28 -6.09 8.46
CA ARG A 120 14.56 -4.96 9.06
C ARG A 120 14.16 -3.94 8.01
N TRP A 121 15.01 -3.68 7.01
CA TRP A 121 14.71 -2.76 5.93
C TRP A 121 13.58 -3.28 5.05
N TYR A 122 13.62 -4.55 4.65
CA TYR A 122 12.52 -5.19 3.91
C TYR A 122 11.22 -5.18 4.70
N ALA A 123 11.27 -5.64 5.95
CA ALA A 123 10.11 -5.69 6.82
C ALA A 123 9.57 -4.30 7.19
N GLY A 124 10.40 -3.27 7.11
CA GLY A 124 10.04 -1.88 7.37
C GLY A 124 9.57 -1.10 6.14
N ALA A 125 9.96 -1.50 4.93
CA ALA A 125 9.72 -0.73 3.71
C ALA A 125 8.62 -1.31 2.81
N PHE A 126 8.01 -2.45 3.16
CA PHE A 126 7.08 -3.17 2.29
C PHE A 126 5.83 -2.42 1.85
N ALA A 127 5.45 -1.39 2.61
CA ALA A 127 4.32 -0.51 2.31
C ALA A 127 4.75 0.89 1.86
N LEU A 128 6.06 1.12 1.67
CA LEU A 128 6.56 2.30 1.00
C LEU A 128 6.36 2.16 -0.52
N PRO A 129 6.14 3.26 -1.25
CA PRO A 129 5.84 3.26 -2.68
C PRO A 129 7.01 2.84 -3.59
N TRP A 130 8.13 2.43 -2.98
CA TRP A 130 9.37 2.09 -3.66
C TRP A 130 10.06 0.92 -2.94
N TYR A 131 9.83 -0.28 -3.45
CA TYR A 131 10.36 -1.51 -2.88
C TYR A 131 11.45 -2.09 -3.79
N ARG A 132 12.63 -1.47 -3.76
CA ARG A 132 13.78 -1.80 -4.63
C ARG A 132 15.02 -2.14 -3.81
N ASN A 133 15.63 -3.28 -4.12
CA ASN A 133 16.98 -3.62 -3.70
C ASN A 133 17.92 -3.38 -4.88
N HIS A 134 18.94 -2.57 -4.65
CA HIS A 134 19.91 -2.18 -5.66
C HIS A 134 21.21 -1.76 -4.95
N TYR A 135 22.36 -2.07 -5.56
CA TYR A 135 23.65 -1.87 -4.91
C TYR A 135 24.80 -1.75 -5.92
N LEU A 136 25.92 -1.22 -5.42
CA LEU A 136 27.15 -1.08 -6.17
C LEU A 136 27.94 -2.41 -6.16
N GLN A 137 27.97 -3.09 -7.31
CA GLN A 137 28.76 -4.31 -7.50
C GLN A 137 30.18 -4.03 -8.01
N HIS A 138 30.47 -2.81 -8.48
CA HIS A 138 31.77 -2.45 -9.05
C HIS A 138 32.58 -1.55 -8.12
N PRO A 139 33.88 -1.81 -7.92
CA PRO A 139 34.69 -1.00 -7.03
C PRO A 139 34.87 0.42 -7.58
N GLU A 140 34.35 1.41 -6.86
CA GLU A 140 34.63 2.83 -7.11
C GLU A 140 35.50 3.40 -5.99
N ALA A 141 36.53 4.18 -6.33
CA ALA A 141 37.48 4.73 -5.35
C ALA A 141 36.80 5.59 -4.26
N SER A 142 35.64 6.19 -4.55
CA SER A 142 34.85 7.01 -3.63
C SER A 142 33.84 6.23 -2.77
N SER A 143 33.67 4.93 -3.00
CA SER A 143 32.54 4.15 -2.46
C SER A 143 32.85 3.29 -1.23
N GLY A 144 34.11 3.25 -0.79
CA GLY A 144 34.54 2.42 0.35
C GLY A 144 34.59 0.92 0.06
N GLY A 145 34.21 0.47 -1.14
CA GLY A 145 34.25 -0.94 -1.57
C GLY A 145 33.07 -1.30 -2.48
N CYS A 146 33.07 -2.53 -3.01
CA CYS A 146 31.95 -3.09 -3.78
C CYS A 146 31.32 -4.28 -3.06
N LYS A 147 30.00 -4.45 -3.23
CA LYS A 147 29.29 -5.63 -2.71
C LYS A 147 29.27 -6.74 -3.76
N ALA A 148 29.46 -7.97 -3.31
CA ALA A 148 29.33 -9.17 -4.15
C ALA A 148 27.86 -9.46 -4.49
N PHE A 149 26.97 -9.29 -3.52
CA PHE A 149 25.52 -9.49 -3.66
C PHE A 149 24.74 -8.69 -2.60
N GLN A 150 23.42 -8.55 -2.80
CA GLN A 150 22.49 -8.07 -1.77
C GLN A 150 21.08 -8.64 -1.94
N GLU A 151 20.83 -9.33 -3.03
CA GLU A 151 19.55 -9.92 -3.31
C GLU A 151 19.22 -10.98 -2.24
N PRO A 152 17.98 -11.01 -1.72
CA PRO A 152 17.65 -11.89 -0.59
C PRO A 152 17.99 -13.37 -0.82
N TRP A 153 17.85 -13.84 -2.07
CA TRP A 153 18.16 -15.22 -2.42
C TRP A 153 19.66 -15.55 -2.42
N ALA A 154 20.52 -14.56 -2.69
CA ALA A 154 21.96 -14.77 -2.80
C ALA A 154 22.62 -15.03 -1.44
N TYR A 155 21.99 -14.57 -0.35
CA TYR A 155 22.42 -14.94 0.99
C TYR A 155 22.36 -16.46 1.18
N GLY A 156 21.35 -17.16 0.65
CA GLY A 156 21.26 -18.61 0.77
C GLY A 156 22.40 -19.36 0.06
N ASP A 157 22.76 -18.93 -1.15
CA ASP A 157 23.81 -19.56 -1.95
C ASP A 157 25.21 -19.39 -1.36
N ILE A 158 25.50 -18.21 -0.78
CA ILE A 158 26.80 -17.90 -0.18
C ILE A 158 26.98 -18.65 1.12
N LEU A 159 25.91 -18.76 1.92
CA LEU A 159 25.89 -19.54 3.16
C LEU A 159 26.21 -21.02 2.96
N ASN A 160 25.81 -21.61 1.83
CA ASN A 160 26.13 -23.00 1.50
C ASN A 160 27.62 -23.22 1.17
N ASN A 161 28.38 -22.15 0.88
CA ASN A 161 29.73 -22.23 0.30
C ASN A 161 30.81 -21.46 1.10
N PHE A 162 30.48 -20.76 2.20
CA PHE A 162 31.44 -19.95 2.99
C PHE A 162 31.71 -20.55 4.39
N PRO A 163 32.98 -20.74 4.80
CA PRO A 163 33.32 -21.25 6.13
C PRO A 163 33.34 -20.13 7.18
N GLY A 164 32.24 -19.97 7.91
CA GLY A 164 32.07 -19.08 9.07
C GLY A 164 30.67 -19.31 9.69
N PRO A 165 30.42 -18.99 10.97
CA PRO A 165 29.12 -19.28 11.57
C PRO A 165 28.06 -18.34 10.99
N LEU A 166 27.17 -18.90 10.18
CA LEU A 166 25.83 -18.37 9.96
C LEU A 166 24.81 -19.52 10.18
N PRO A 167 23.73 -19.30 10.97
CA PRO A 167 22.88 -20.37 11.49
C PRO A 167 21.88 -20.98 10.47
N PRO A 168 21.23 -22.12 10.79
CA PRO A 168 20.50 -22.99 9.86
C PRO A 168 19.16 -22.49 9.24
N ASP A 169 18.82 -21.20 9.27
CA ASP A 169 17.44 -20.71 9.17
C ASP A 169 17.18 -19.64 8.08
N GLN A 170 17.76 -19.83 6.90
CA GLN A 170 17.68 -18.91 5.75
C GLN A 170 16.25 -18.58 5.27
N ALA A 171 15.24 -19.35 5.69
CA ALA A 171 13.83 -19.07 5.38
C ALA A 171 13.39 -17.66 5.78
N ALA A 172 13.95 -17.08 6.85
CA ALA A 172 13.62 -15.73 7.28
C ALA A 172 14.01 -14.64 6.28
N LEU A 173 15.12 -14.82 5.56
CA LEU A 173 15.60 -13.89 4.53
C LEU A 173 14.72 -13.94 3.28
N TYR A 174 14.33 -15.12 2.82
CA TYR A 174 13.37 -15.28 1.71
C TYR A 174 11.96 -14.80 2.08
N ARG A 175 11.56 -15.00 3.34
CA ARG A 175 10.27 -14.55 3.88
C ARG A 175 10.31 -13.10 4.32
N SER A 176 11.40 -12.35 4.20
CA SER A 176 11.59 -11.06 4.90
C SER A 176 10.66 -9.91 4.45
N VAL A 177 9.87 -10.08 3.37
CA VAL A 177 8.46 -9.61 3.21
C VAL A 177 8.04 -9.70 1.73
N VAL A 178 6.81 -10.17 1.49
CA VAL A 178 6.09 -10.08 0.20
C VAL A 178 5.60 -8.64 0.02
N PRO A 179 5.90 -7.96 -1.10
CA PRO A 179 5.41 -6.60 -1.34
C PRO A 179 3.88 -6.53 -1.19
N VAL A 180 3.39 -5.52 -0.48
CA VAL A 180 1.94 -5.23 -0.46
C VAL A 180 1.63 -4.40 -1.69
N PHE A 181 0.58 -4.76 -2.41
CA PHE A 181 0.18 -4.03 -3.62
C PHE A 181 -0.56 -2.75 -3.23
N LEU A 182 0.00 -1.59 -3.63
CA LEU A 182 -0.43 -0.25 -3.17
C LEU A 182 -1.27 0.50 -4.23
N TYR A 183 -1.87 -0.24 -5.18
CA TYR A 183 -2.44 0.32 -6.40
C TYR A 183 -3.55 1.33 -6.16
N ASP A 184 -4.47 1.03 -5.24
CA ASP A 184 -5.59 1.91 -4.95
C ASP A 184 -5.12 3.27 -4.42
N TYR A 185 -4.04 3.29 -3.62
CA TYR A 185 -3.44 4.53 -3.13
C TYR A 185 -2.64 5.26 -4.22
N MET A 186 -2.02 4.54 -5.16
CA MET A 186 -1.38 5.15 -6.33
C MET A 186 -2.42 5.77 -7.28
N PHE A 187 -3.56 5.12 -7.48
CA PHE A 187 -4.66 5.65 -8.28
C PHE A 187 -5.33 6.83 -7.57
N ALA A 188 -5.57 6.74 -6.26
CA ALA A 188 -6.09 7.84 -5.47
C ALA A 188 -5.14 9.06 -5.50
N ASN A 189 -3.82 8.86 -5.52
CA ASN A 189 -2.85 9.94 -5.65
C ASN A 189 -3.05 10.74 -6.97
N LEU A 190 -3.44 10.11 -8.07
CA LEU A 190 -3.78 10.79 -9.32
C LEU A 190 -4.99 11.74 -9.17
N ILE A 191 -5.90 11.40 -8.26
CA ILE A 191 -7.16 12.12 -8.02
C ILE A 191 -6.96 13.24 -7.00
N ASN A 192 -6.32 12.95 -5.86
CA ASN A 192 -6.28 13.86 -4.70
C ASN A 192 -4.88 14.33 -4.29
N GLY A 193 -3.82 13.82 -4.91
CA GLY A 193 -2.44 14.20 -4.63
C GLY A 193 -1.86 13.67 -3.31
N LEU A 194 -2.63 12.95 -2.49
CA LEU A 194 -2.12 12.38 -1.23
C LEU A 194 -1.13 11.24 -1.52
N PRO A 195 0.01 11.18 -0.82
CA PRO A 195 0.98 10.11 -1.03
C PRO A 195 0.46 8.76 -0.55
N VAL A 196 1.09 7.69 -1.05
CA VAL A 196 0.78 6.30 -0.68
C VAL A 196 1.12 6.05 0.79
N ALA A 197 2.35 6.33 1.20
CA ALA A 197 2.78 6.31 2.59
C ALA A 197 2.59 7.71 3.19
N ARG A 198 2.03 7.79 4.41
CA ARG A 198 1.62 9.03 5.05
C ARG A 198 2.15 9.13 6.47
N ALA A 199 2.73 10.28 6.81
CA ALA A 199 2.98 10.66 8.19
C ALA A 199 1.67 10.84 8.96
N MET A 200 1.67 10.46 10.24
CA MET A 200 0.48 10.51 11.10
C MET A 200 -0.10 11.92 11.25
N LEU A 201 0.74 12.96 11.19
CA LEU A 201 0.32 14.36 11.25
C LEU A 201 -0.67 14.78 10.13
N VAL A 202 -0.73 14.05 9.02
CA VAL A 202 -1.72 14.31 7.95
C VAL A 202 -2.98 13.49 8.11
N THR A 203 -2.86 12.26 8.63
CA THR A 203 -4.00 11.36 8.82
C THR A 203 -4.75 11.61 10.12
N ASP A 204 -4.07 12.15 11.13
CA ASP A 204 -4.53 12.33 12.50
C ASP A 204 -4.25 13.77 13.00
N PRO A 205 -4.67 14.81 12.26
CA PRO A 205 -4.31 16.20 12.57
C PRO A 205 -4.89 16.70 13.92
N PHE A 206 -5.89 16.01 14.46
CA PHE A 206 -6.49 16.33 15.76
C PHE A 206 -5.74 15.72 16.94
N ASP A 207 -4.79 14.81 16.69
CA ASP A 207 -3.90 14.31 17.72
C ASP A 207 -2.75 15.29 17.93
N THR A 208 -2.99 16.30 18.77
CA THR A 208 -2.02 17.38 19.02
C THR A 208 -0.73 16.89 19.68
N SER A 209 -0.71 15.67 20.22
CA SER A 209 0.48 15.08 20.82
C SER A 209 1.60 14.81 19.80
N LEU A 210 1.22 14.63 18.52
CA LEU A 210 2.16 14.44 17.40
C LEU A 210 3.04 15.68 17.14
N PHE A 211 2.64 16.85 17.64
CA PHE A 211 3.42 18.09 17.56
C PHE A 211 4.26 18.36 18.82
N ASN A 212 4.18 17.50 19.84
CA ASN A 212 4.92 17.68 21.09
C ASN A 212 5.46 16.36 21.65
N SER A 213 4.79 15.72 22.62
CA SER A 213 5.24 14.56 23.37
C SER A 213 5.50 13.34 22.50
N ASN A 214 4.82 13.22 21.36
CA ASN A 214 4.92 12.09 20.44
C ASN A 214 5.56 12.46 19.09
N GLN A 215 6.24 13.62 18.99
CA GLN A 215 6.91 14.02 17.75
C GLN A 215 7.99 13.03 17.31
N GLY A 216 8.62 12.30 18.25
CA GLY A 216 9.66 11.31 17.95
C GLY A 216 9.17 10.04 17.25
N PHE A 217 7.86 9.93 16.98
CA PHE A 217 7.29 8.82 16.22
C PHE A 217 6.92 9.22 14.78
N ILE A 218 6.93 10.50 14.42
CA ILE A 218 6.40 10.94 13.11
C ILE A 218 7.30 10.60 11.92
N ASP A 219 8.55 10.22 12.18
CA ASP A 219 9.60 9.97 11.19
C ASP A 219 10.09 8.51 11.17
N ASN A 220 9.62 7.68 12.10
CA ASN A 220 10.02 6.27 12.26
C ASN A 220 8.86 5.26 12.29
N GLN A 221 7.64 5.73 11.99
CA GLN A 221 6.46 4.93 11.69
C GLN A 221 5.57 5.70 10.71
N TYR A 222 4.79 4.97 9.90
CA TYR A 222 4.01 5.55 8.82
C TYR A 222 2.72 4.79 8.56
N LEU A 223 1.75 5.46 7.93
CA LEU A 223 0.50 4.86 7.52
C LEU A 223 0.53 4.55 6.02
N LEU A 224 0.12 3.34 5.65
CA LEU A 224 -0.30 3.06 4.29
C LEU A 224 -1.72 3.59 4.11
N GLY A 225 -1.83 4.68 3.35
CA GLY A 225 -3.04 5.47 3.25
C GLY A 225 -3.47 6.00 4.61
N HIS A 226 -4.50 5.39 5.20
CA HIS A 226 -5.02 5.74 6.52
C HIS A 226 -5.20 4.51 7.44
N ASN A 227 -5.17 3.30 6.87
CA ASN A 227 -5.75 2.12 7.51
C ASN A 227 -4.73 1.19 8.17
N ILE A 228 -3.47 1.23 7.74
CA ILE A 228 -2.44 0.29 8.18
C ILE A 228 -1.24 1.10 8.68
N LEU A 229 -0.98 1.04 9.98
CA LEU A 229 0.19 1.63 10.62
C LEU A 229 1.34 0.63 10.58
N VAL A 230 2.48 1.04 10.03
CA VAL A 230 3.71 0.26 9.95
C VAL A 230 4.78 0.95 10.79
N CYS A 231 5.46 0.17 11.64
CA CYS A 231 6.44 0.67 12.60
C CYS A 231 7.79 -0.02 12.40
N PRO A 232 8.63 0.42 11.44
CA PRO A 232 9.94 -0.18 11.11
C PRO A 232 10.97 -0.12 12.24
N GLN A 233 11.45 -1.25 12.77
CA GLN A 233 12.53 -1.24 13.77
C GLN A 233 13.84 -0.82 13.11
N VAL A 234 14.31 0.40 13.42
CA VAL A 234 15.47 1.07 12.80
C VAL A 234 16.72 1.08 13.68
N GLU A 235 16.71 0.31 14.78
CA GLU A 235 17.86 0.15 15.68
C GLU A 235 18.47 -1.26 15.61
N GLU A 236 19.80 -1.34 15.63
CA GLU A 236 20.57 -2.59 15.58
C GLU A 236 20.34 -3.44 16.84
N LYS A 237 20.23 -4.78 16.66
CA LYS A 237 20.11 -5.78 17.74
C LYS A 237 18.94 -5.52 18.69
N ALA A 238 17.95 -4.73 18.26
CA ALA A 238 16.86 -4.34 19.11
C ALA A 238 15.89 -5.51 19.34
N ARG A 239 15.68 -5.84 20.62
CA ARG A 239 14.68 -6.82 21.04
C ARG A 239 13.28 -6.22 21.02
N ARG A 240 13.12 -4.98 21.46
CA ARG A 240 11.82 -4.35 21.65
C ARG A 240 11.80 -2.96 21.01
N ARG A 241 10.60 -2.45 20.70
CA ARG A 241 10.40 -1.04 20.37
C ARG A 241 9.12 -0.48 20.96
N ASP A 242 9.16 0.81 21.23
CA ASP A 242 7.97 1.60 21.44
C ASP A 242 7.28 1.91 20.11
N VAL A 243 5.95 1.86 20.13
CA VAL A 243 5.05 2.21 19.04
C VAL A 243 3.99 3.16 19.55
N TYR A 244 3.87 4.32 18.91
CA TYR A 244 2.76 5.22 19.20
C TYR A 244 1.54 4.86 18.36
N LEU A 245 0.38 4.70 18.99
CA LEU A 245 -0.89 4.47 18.32
C LEU A 245 -1.68 5.78 18.28
N PRO A 246 -1.91 6.40 17.11
CA PRO A 246 -2.61 7.68 17.02
C PRO A 246 -3.99 7.68 17.67
N ASN A 247 -4.31 8.77 18.34
CA ASN A 247 -5.64 9.00 18.92
C ASN A 247 -6.64 9.33 17.81
N SER A 248 -7.93 8.95 17.86
CA SER A 248 -8.65 8.26 18.95
C SER A 248 -9.14 6.88 18.57
N ASP A 249 -8.65 6.34 17.46
CA ASP A 249 -9.11 5.07 16.96
C ASP A 249 -8.59 3.89 17.79
N LYS A 250 -9.27 2.77 17.64
CA LYS A 250 -8.78 1.47 18.10
C LYS A 250 -7.81 0.93 17.08
N TRP A 251 -6.78 0.22 17.53
CA TRP A 251 -5.74 -0.34 16.67
C TRP A 251 -5.61 -1.83 16.91
N TYR A 252 -5.87 -2.61 15.87
CA TYR A 252 -5.78 -4.07 15.91
C TYR A 252 -4.36 -4.50 15.55
N PRO A 253 -3.65 -5.25 16.41
CA PRO A 253 -2.35 -5.79 16.04
C PRO A 253 -2.53 -6.71 14.84
N SER A 254 -1.62 -6.59 13.88
CA SER A 254 -1.62 -7.36 12.64
C SER A 254 -0.19 -7.63 12.22
N ASN A 255 0.00 -8.65 11.41
CA ASN A 255 1.22 -8.87 10.67
C ASN A 255 0.97 -8.72 9.15
N LEU A 256 -0.26 -8.35 8.75
CA LEU A 256 -0.81 -8.38 7.38
C LEU A 256 -0.65 -9.70 6.65
N ARG A 257 -0.01 -10.68 7.29
CA ARG A 257 0.32 -11.95 6.70
C ARG A 257 -0.76 -12.94 7.03
N VAL A 258 -1.05 -13.60 5.94
CA VAL A 258 -1.40 -14.98 5.85
C VAL A 258 -0.69 -15.85 6.92
N ASN A 259 -1.40 -16.33 7.94
CA ASN A 259 -0.90 -17.40 8.80
C ASN A 259 -0.97 -18.72 8.03
N ASN A 260 0.15 -19.45 7.95
CA ASN A 260 0.25 -20.76 7.30
C ASN A 260 -0.10 -21.93 8.24
N GLN A 261 -0.44 -21.68 9.51
CA GLN A 261 -0.82 -22.70 10.47
C GLN A 261 -2.26 -23.19 10.27
N GLY A 262 -2.50 -23.97 9.21
CA GLY A 262 -3.55 -25.00 9.22
C GLY A 262 -5.00 -24.54 9.36
N PHE A 263 -5.41 -23.40 8.78
CA PHE A 263 -6.79 -22.92 8.85
C PHE A 263 -7.70 -23.49 7.75
N GLY A 264 -8.02 -24.78 7.84
CA GLY A 264 -9.17 -25.42 7.18
C GLY A 264 -9.29 -25.25 5.66
N PRO A 265 -10.37 -25.77 5.05
CA PRO A 265 -10.62 -25.70 3.61
C PRO A 265 -11.30 -24.39 3.16
N ASP A 266 -11.44 -23.37 4.02
CA ASP A 266 -12.16 -22.13 3.67
C ASP A 266 -11.36 -21.33 2.62
N PRO A 267 -11.88 -21.20 1.38
CA PRO A 267 -11.14 -20.57 0.29
C PRO A 267 -11.00 -19.05 0.44
N ILE A 268 -11.85 -18.39 1.24
CA ILE A 268 -11.82 -16.92 1.46
C ILE A 268 -10.85 -16.57 2.58
N LEU A 269 -10.78 -17.44 3.59
CA LEU A 269 -10.03 -17.19 4.83
C LEU A 269 -8.85 -18.13 5.03
N LYS A 270 -8.39 -18.82 3.98
CA LYS A 270 -7.27 -19.79 4.01
C LYS A 270 -6.04 -19.28 4.74
N HIS A 271 -5.93 -17.97 4.82
CA HIS A 271 -4.73 -17.27 5.19
C HIS A 271 -4.93 -16.30 6.37
N ALA A 272 -6.14 -15.83 6.68
CA ALA A 272 -6.28 -14.77 7.68
C ALA A 272 -6.14 -15.24 9.14
N ALA A 273 -5.30 -14.55 9.94
CA ALA A 273 -5.26 -14.73 11.39
C ALA A 273 -6.57 -14.26 12.06
N VAL A 274 -6.86 -14.76 13.26
CA VAL A 274 -8.00 -14.27 14.06
C VAL A 274 -7.77 -12.83 14.52
N LEU A 275 -8.83 -12.03 14.54
CA LEU A 275 -8.73 -10.65 14.98
C LEU A 275 -8.61 -10.58 16.51
N GLN A 276 -7.45 -10.11 16.97
CA GLN A 276 -7.15 -9.96 18.39
C GLN A 276 -7.82 -8.70 18.98
N LYS A 277 -7.79 -8.58 20.32
CA LYS A 277 -8.29 -7.39 21.01
C LYS A 277 -7.49 -6.15 20.58
N PRO A 278 -8.15 -5.02 20.28
CA PRO A 278 -7.45 -3.82 19.88
C PRO A 278 -6.82 -3.10 21.08
N ALA A 279 -5.72 -2.41 20.82
CA ALA A 279 -5.18 -1.39 21.72
C ALA A 279 -5.91 -0.05 21.52
N PRO A 280 -6.12 0.75 22.58
CA PRO A 280 -6.66 2.09 22.45
C PRO A 280 -5.62 3.04 21.85
N GLY A 281 -6.04 3.96 20.98
CA GLY A 281 -5.23 5.07 20.50
C GLY A 281 -4.84 6.04 21.62
N GLY A 282 -3.90 6.93 21.33
CA GLY A 282 -3.29 7.82 22.32
C GLY A 282 -2.34 7.11 23.30
N LYS A 283 -1.86 5.91 22.94
CA LYS A 283 -0.97 5.10 23.79
C LYS A 283 0.32 4.76 23.07
N ILE A 284 1.38 4.70 23.85
CA ILE A 284 2.62 4.02 23.47
C ILE A 284 2.50 2.57 23.91
N VAL A 285 2.75 1.65 22.99
CA VAL A 285 2.78 0.21 23.21
C VAL A 285 4.20 -0.28 23.00
N ASP A 286 4.68 -1.07 23.95
CA ASP A 286 5.96 -1.75 23.86
C ASP A 286 5.78 -3.09 23.14
N TYR A 287 6.56 -3.32 22.08
CA TYR A 287 6.39 -4.43 21.15
C TYR A 287 7.67 -5.27 21.07
N ASP A 288 7.55 -6.60 21.17
CA ASP A 288 8.68 -7.52 21.00
C ASP A 288 8.94 -7.76 19.51
N CYS A 289 10.09 -7.31 19.03
CA CYS A 289 10.52 -7.44 17.65
C CYS A 289 11.80 -8.28 17.55
N HIS A 290 12.03 -9.24 18.45
CA HIS A 290 13.23 -10.07 18.46
C HIS A 290 13.36 -10.96 17.20
N ILE A 291 14.50 -10.88 16.50
CA ILE A 291 14.76 -11.69 15.29
C ILE A 291 15.17 -13.14 15.58
N PRO A 292 16.00 -13.46 16.58
CA PRO A 292 16.39 -14.85 16.85
C PRO A 292 15.23 -15.83 17.13
N ASP A 293 14.08 -15.33 17.60
CA ASP A 293 12.88 -16.18 17.71
C ASP A 293 12.30 -16.50 16.31
N ALA A 294 12.50 -15.60 15.33
CA ALA A 294 12.14 -15.80 13.93
C ALA A 294 13.09 -16.70 13.14
N VAL A 295 14.28 -16.93 13.68
CA VAL A 295 15.25 -17.92 13.20
C VAL A 295 14.80 -19.33 13.56
N ALA A 296 14.38 -19.54 14.81
CA ALA A 296 13.85 -20.81 15.29
C ALA A 296 12.42 -21.10 14.78
N ASP A 297 11.64 -20.05 14.54
CA ASP A 297 10.29 -20.10 14.00
C ASP A 297 10.14 -19.07 12.84
N PRO A 298 10.38 -19.47 11.58
CA PRO A 298 10.27 -18.59 10.40
C PRO A 298 8.90 -17.92 10.19
N GLU A 299 7.89 -18.23 11.00
CA GLU A 299 6.61 -17.55 11.02
C GLU A 299 6.64 -16.26 11.87
N GLN A 300 7.57 -16.14 12.83
CA GLN A 300 7.78 -14.89 13.61
C GLN A 300 8.37 -13.76 12.77
N VAL A 301 8.92 -14.04 11.59
CA VAL A 301 9.47 -13.03 10.67
C VAL A 301 8.43 -11.97 10.31
N ALA A 302 7.17 -12.35 10.23
CA ALA A 302 6.07 -11.41 9.97
C ALA A 302 5.85 -10.41 11.12
N TYR A 303 6.38 -10.69 12.31
CA TYR A 303 6.23 -9.92 13.53
C TYR A 303 7.50 -9.13 13.88
N VAL A 304 8.54 -9.14 13.05
CA VAL A 304 9.77 -8.33 13.32
C VAL A 304 9.54 -6.83 13.08
N THR A 305 8.44 -6.47 12.40
CA THR A 305 7.95 -5.10 12.25
C THR A 305 6.53 -5.04 12.83
N PRO A 306 6.28 -4.26 13.89
CA PRO A 306 4.93 -4.03 14.36
C PRO A 306 4.05 -3.42 13.27
N VAL A 307 2.89 -4.02 13.05
CA VAL A 307 1.86 -3.50 12.16
C VAL A 307 0.52 -3.48 12.88
N TYR A 308 -0.26 -2.41 12.66
CA TYR A 308 -1.59 -2.27 13.23
C TYR A 308 -2.61 -1.86 12.18
N ILE A 309 -3.80 -2.43 12.25
CA ILE A 309 -4.94 -2.05 11.43
C ILE A 309 -5.82 -1.10 12.24
N ARG A 310 -6.15 0.05 11.65
CA ARG A 310 -7.05 1.04 12.26
C ARG A 310 -8.47 0.47 12.32
N GLY A 311 -9.18 0.72 13.41
CA GLY A 311 -10.59 0.36 13.52
C GLY A 311 -11.44 1.06 12.47
N GLY A 312 -12.33 0.29 11.85
CA GLY A 312 -13.14 0.76 10.72
C GLY A 312 -12.44 0.65 9.37
N ALA A 313 -11.19 0.16 9.34
CA ALA A 313 -10.52 -0.09 8.08
C ALA A 313 -11.33 -1.07 7.21
N ILE A 314 -11.38 -0.76 5.93
CA ILE A 314 -11.75 -1.68 4.86
C ILE A 314 -10.48 -1.88 4.03
N ILE A 315 -10.08 -3.13 3.82
CA ILE A 315 -8.81 -3.49 3.18
C ILE A 315 -9.08 -4.63 2.18
N PRO A 316 -9.09 -4.35 0.87
CA PRO A 316 -9.02 -5.39 -0.15
C PRO A 316 -7.65 -6.06 -0.12
N GLN A 317 -7.64 -7.38 -0.12
CA GLN A 317 -6.42 -8.19 -0.16
C GLN A 317 -6.52 -9.21 -1.29
N LEU A 318 -5.47 -9.27 -2.09
CA LEU A 318 -5.33 -10.25 -3.18
C LEU A 318 -4.62 -11.49 -2.68
N GLU A 319 -4.84 -12.61 -3.36
CA GLU A 319 -4.05 -13.83 -3.14
C GLU A 319 -2.59 -13.60 -3.55
N VAL A 320 -1.69 -14.27 -2.84
CA VAL A 320 -0.24 -14.18 -3.06
C VAL A 320 0.10 -14.69 -4.45
N ARG A 321 0.99 -13.96 -5.13
CA ARG A 321 1.50 -14.28 -6.46
C ARG A 321 2.97 -13.88 -6.60
N GLN A 322 3.70 -14.50 -7.51
CA GLN A 322 5.11 -14.26 -7.80
C GLN A 322 5.34 -12.90 -8.48
N TYR A 323 4.41 -12.47 -9.35
CA TYR A 323 4.48 -11.18 -10.01
C TYR A 323 3.09 -10.63 -10.33
N VAL A 324 2.99 -9.31 -10.51
CA VAL A 324 1.73 -8.64 -10.90
C VAL A 324 1.27 -9.23 -12.23
N LYS A 325 0.03 -9.71 -12.25
CA LYS A 325 -0.58 -10.46 -13.37
C LYS A 325 -0.20 -11.92 -13.58
N GLU A 326 0.53 -12.52 -12.65
CA GLU A 326 0.66 -13.98 -12.64
C GLU A 326 -0.73 -14.60 -12.47
N GLY A 327 -1.11 -15.48 -13.42
CA GLY A 327 -2.33 -16.26 -13.36
C GLY A 327 -3.62 -15.44 -13.23
N ASP A 328 -3.63 -14.20 -13.76
CA ASP A 328 -4.75 -13.23 -13.74
C ASP A 328 -6.16 -13.86 -13.71
N LEU A 329 -7.09 -13.14 -13.09
CA LEU A 329 -8.17 -13.61 -12.20
C LEU A 329 -7.63 -13.92 -10.80
N ASN A 330 -7.70 -12.91 -9.95
CA ASN A 330 -7.36 -13.00 -8.54
C ASN A 330 -8.36 -12.12 -7.78
N PRO A 331 -9.54 -12.66 -7.45
CA PRO A 331 -10.60 -11.90 -6.78
C PRO A 331 -10.12 -11.47 -5.39
N PRO A 332 -10.22 -10.17 -5.04
CA PRO A 332 -9.83 -9.72 -3.71
C PRO A 332 -10.82 -10.22 -2.66
N THR A 333 -10.29 -10.57 -1.49
CA THR A 333 -11.07 -10.64 -0.25
C THR A 333 -11.07 -9.26 0.39
N ILE A 334 -12.26 -8.68 0.56
CA ILE A 334 -12.46 -7.36 1.17
C ILE A 334 -12.63 -7.56 2.68
N HIS A 335 -11.57 -7.29 3.43
CA HIS A 335 -11.60 -7.37 4.88
C HIS A 335 -12.21 -6.10 5.47
N VAL A 336 -13.20 -6.26 6.34
CA VAL A 336 -13.91 -5.16 6.99
C VAL A 336 -13.72 -5.28 8.50
N TYR A 337 -13.01 -4.33 9.09
CA TYR A 337 -12.61 -4.36 10.50
C TYR A 337 -13.60 -3.58 11.38
N PRO A 338 -13.90 -4.08 12.59
CA PRO A 338 -14.78 -3.40 13.52
C PRO A 338 -14.12 -2.14 14.09
N GLY A 339 -14.93 -1.20 14.56
CA GLY A 339 -14.44 0.09 15.06
C GLY A 339 -14.47 1.17 13.99
N GLY A 340 -13.96 2.34 14.35
CA GLY A 340 -14.30 3.62 13.71
C GLY A 340 -15.09 4.47 14.72
N LYS A 341 -15.07 5.79 14.55
CA LYS A 341 -15.93 6.68 15.35
C LYS A 341 -17.38 6.32 15.00
N VAL A 342 -18.16 5.85 15.98
CA VAL A 342 -19.58 5.42 15.83
C VAL A 342 -20.44 6.46 15.08
N THR A 343 -20.02 7.72 15.08
CA THR A 343 -20.71 8.83 14.46
C THR A 343 -20.36 9.07 12.99
N GLU A 344 -19.31 8.45 12.44
CA GLU A 344 -18.83 8.73 11.08
C GLU A 344 -18.62 7.43 10.27
N PRO A 345 -19.28 7.27 9.12
CA PRO A 345 -19.03 6.15 8.22
C PRO A 345 -17.55 6.10 7.80
N THR A 346 -16.99 4.90 7.79
CA THR A 346 -15.66 4.65 7.21
C THR A 346 -15.80 4.16 5.79
N SER A 347 -14.86 4.49 4.89
CA SER A 347 -14.98 4.07 3.50
C SER A 347 -13.65 3.77 2.83
N TYR A 348 -13.72 2.96 1.77
CA TYR A 348 -12.61 2.61 0.91
C TYR A 348 -13.05 2.64 -0.55
N SER A 349 -12.18 3.11 -1.43
CA SER A 349 -12.37 3.08 -2.87
C SER A 349 -11.32 2.13 -3.47
N MET A 350 -11.80 1.01 -4.02
CA MET A 350 -10.97 0.07 -4.77
C MET A 350 -11.04 0.42 -6.25
N TYR A 351 -9.89 0.57 -6.91
CA TYR A 351 -9.76 0.99 -8.30
C TYR A 351 -9.26 -0.16 -9.17
N LEU A 352 -10.02 -0.49 -10.20
CA LEU A 352 -9.73 -1.58 -11.13
C LEU A 352 -9.60 -1.04 -12.54
N ASP A 353 -8.52 -1.39 -13.24
CA ASP A 353 -8.34 -1.09 -14.65
C ASP A 353 -7.42 -2.13 -15.33
N ASP A 354 -6.99 -1.87 -16.56
CA ASP A 354 -6.11 -2.78 -17.31
C ASP A 354 -4.66 -2.84 -16.80
N GLY A 355 -4.27 -1.99 -15.84
CA GLY A 355 -2.94 -1.91 -15.23
C GLY A 355 -1.81 -1.47 -16.18
N VAL A 356 -2.09 -1.15 -17.44
CA VAL A 356 -1.06 -0.98 -18.49
C VAL A 356 -1.24 0.33 -19.25
N SER A 357 -2.47 0.64 -19.66
CA SER A 357 -2.75 1.77 -20.52
C SER A 357 -3.04 3.06 -19.74
N ARG A 358 -2.99 4.18 -20.45
CA ARG A 358 -3.41 5.48 -19.90
C ARG A 358 -4.92 5.72 -20.05
N ASP A 359 -5.68 4.75 -20.58
CA ASP A 359 -7.13 4.91 -20.79
C ASP A 359 -7.90 5.04 -19.48
N SER A 360 -7.35 4.52 -18.38
CA SER A 360 -7.99 4.58 -17.06
C SER A 360 -7.94 5.96 -16.41
N ALA A 361 -7.19 6.92 -16.97
CA ALA A 361 -7.19 8.29 -16.47
C ALA A 361 -8.63 8.83 -16.38
N PRO A 362 -9.08 9.34 -15.21
CA PRO A 362 -10.45 9.81 -15.05
C PRO A 362 -10.73 11.07 -15.88
N ILE A 363 -11.90 11.14 -16.52
CA ILE A 363 -12.23 12.19 -17.49
C ILE A 363 -12.60 13.53 -16.84
N GLU A 364 -13.00 13.48 -15.59
CA GLU A 364 -13.56 14.57 -14.81
C GLU A 364 -12.52 15.39 -14.06
N LEU A 365 -11.26 14.93 -14.03
CA LEU A 365 -10.23 15.64 -13.26
C LEU A 365 -9.88 16.99 -13.92
N PRO A 366 -9.67 18.07 -13.13
CA PRO A 366 -9.41 19.41 -13.64
C PRO A 366 -8.29 19.47 -14.69
N GLN A 367 -7.22 18.68 -14.53
CA GLN A 367 -6.11 18.64 -15.48
C GLN A 367 -6.50 18.20 -16.90
N HIS A 368 -7.64 17.52 -17.07
CA HIS A 368 -8.18 17.09 -18.36
C HIS A 368 -9.30 18.02 -18.87
N LYS A 369 -9.87 18.84 -17.99
CA LYS A 369 -10.98 19.77 -18.31
C LYS A 369 -10.51 21.12 -18.86
N TYR A 370 -9.34 21.60 -18.43
CA TYR A 370 -8.90 22.99 -18.67
C TYR A 370 -7.71 23.16 -19.63
N LYS A 371 -7.21 22.08 -20.26
CA LYS A 371 -6.16 22.16 -21.30
C LYS A 371 -6.76 22.01 -22.70
N ASP A 372 -6.10 22.61 -23.68
CA ASP A 372 -6.50 22.60 -25.08
C ASP A 372 -6.78 21.17 -25.58
N ALA A 373 -8.06 20.87 -25.83
CA ALA A 373 -8.58 19.53 -26.09
C ALA A 373 -8.03 18.90 -27.38
N ALA A 374 -7.37 19.69 -28.23
CA ALA A 374 -6.79 19.26 -29.50
C ALA A 374 -5.42 18.55 -29.36
N THR A 375 -4.69 18.73 -28.24
CA THR A 375 -3.30 18.24 -28.09
C THR A 375 -3.10 17.16 -27.03
N TYR A 376 -4.10 16.91 -26.18
CA TYR A 376 -4.00 15.89 -25.13
C TYR A 376 -4.77 14.63 -25.53
N THR A 377 -4.08 13.48 -25.61
CA THR A 377 -4.74 12.17 -25.73
C THR A 377 -5.67 11.99 -24.53
N LYS A 378 -6.96 12.15 -24.79
CA LYS A 378 -8.03 12.30 -23.80
C LYS A 378 -7.99 11.16 -22.78
N ALA A 379 -8.01 11.51 -21.49
CA ALA A 379 -8.45 10.62 -20.43
C ALA A 379 -9.74 9.92 -20.91
N LYS A 380 -9.85 8.61 -20.69
CA LYS A 380 -11.01 7.83 -21.20
C LYS A 380 -11.88 7.27 -20.08
N GLY A 381 -11.47 7.39 -18.82
CA GLY A 381 -12.22 6.87 -17.68
C GLY A 381 -12.42 5.35 -17.76
N LYS A 382 -11.51 4.60 -18.40
CA LYS A 382 -11.59 3.14 -18.43
C LYS A 382 -11.06 2.53 -17.15
N TYR A 383 -11.78 2.76 -16.06
CA TYR A 383 -11.57 2.15 -14.76
C TYR A 383 -12.92 1.82 -14.11
N ARG A 384 -12.91 1.04 -13.04
CA ARG A 384 -14.03 0.81 -12.13
C ARG A 384 -13.60 1.26 -10.74
N GLU A 385 -14.40 2.09 -10.10
CA GLU A 385 -14.27 2.43 -8.68
C GLU A 385 -15.36 1.69 -7.90
N VAL A 386 -14.95 0.71 -7.10
CA VAL A 386 -15.83 0.02 -6.15
C VAL A 386 -15.73 0.76 -4.83
N LYS A 387 -16.77 1.52 -4.49
CA LYS A 387 -16.87 2.25 -3.23
C LYS A 387 -17.55 1.37 -2.19
N ILE A 388 -16.85 1.15 -1.08
CA ILE A 388 -17.35 0.38 0.05
C ILE A 388 -17.38 1.32 1.26
N THR A 389 -18.49 1.35 1.97
CA THR A 389 -18.66 2.14 3.19
C THR A 389 -19.14 1.22 4.30
N GLN A 390 -18.61 1.39 5.51
CA GLN A 390 -19.09 0.73 6.72
C GLN A 390 -19.61 1.78 7.70
N GLU A 391 -20.81 1.52 8.19
CA GLU A 391 -21.41 2.17 9.35
C GLU A 391 -21.60 1.13 10.44
N ASN A 392 -21.29 1.50 11.68
CA ASN A 392 -21.38 0.61 12.81
C ASN A 392 -22.14 1.26 13.97
N THR A 393 -23.03 0.48 14.57
CA THR A 393 -23.66 0.77 15.85
C THR A 393 -23.05 -0.14 16.92
N LYS A 394 -23.61 -0.18 18.13
CA LYS A 394 -23.12 -1.08 19.20
C LYS A 394 -23.30 -2.56 18.88
N THR A 395 -24.29 -2.93 18.04
CA THR A 395 -24.67 -4.33 17.81
C THR A 395 -24.82 -4.67 16.34
N ASN A 396 -24.90 -3.68 15.46
CA ASN A 396 -25.19 -3.88 14.04
C ASN A 396 -24.16 -3.15 13.18
N ARG A 397 -23.90 -3.70 12.00
CA ARG A 397 -23.08 -3.09 10.97
C ARG A 397 -23.84 -3.04 9.65
N LYS A 398 -23.73 -1.92 8.95
CA LYS A 398 -24.21 -1.75 7.59
C LYS A 398 -23.02 -1.51 6.69
N ILE A 399 -22.81 -2.43 5.74
CA ILE A 399 -21.77 -2.30 4.72
C ILE A 399 -22.47 -1.99 3.42
N THR A 400 -22.21 -0.85 2.81
CA THR A 400 -22.75 -0.51 1.49
C THR A 400 -21.68 -0.66 0.43
N ILE A 401 -22.06 -1.19 -0.74
CA ILE A 401 -21.21 -1.32 -1.91
C ILE A 401 -21.90 -0.72 -3.13
N ARG A 402 -21.13 0.03 -3.92
CA ARG A 402 -21.56 0.60 -5.20
C ARG A 402 -20.40 0.72 -6.18
N HIS A 403 -20.67 0.69 -7.47
CA HIS A 403 -19.69 1.14 -8.48
C HIS A 403 -19.86 2.64 -8.65
N GLN A 404 -19.05 3.41 -7.92
CA GLN A 404 -19.02 4.87 -7.98
C GLN A 404 -18.70 5.37 -9.39
N TRP A 405 -17.87 4.60 -10.09
CA TRP A 405 -17.57 4.73 -11.51
C TRP A 405 -17.45 3.33 -12.11
N ASP A 406 -18.03 3.10 -13.30
CA ASP A 406 -18.06 1.79 -13.95
C ASP A 406 -17.74 1.86 -15.46
N GLY A 407 -16.55 2.38 -15.77
CA GLY A 407 -16.05 2.50 -17.14
C GLY A 407 -15.17 1.34 -17.61
N TYR A 408 -15.01 0.29 -16.79
CA TYR A 408 -14.15 -0.86 -17.07
C TYR A 408 -14.79 -2.16 -16.58
N ASP A 409 -14.87 -3.14 -17.47
CA ASP A 409 -15.24 -4.50 -17.10
C ASP A 409 -14.05 -5.22 -16.46
N ALA A 410 -14.11 -5.38 -15.14
CA ALA A 410 -13.06 -6.03 -14.36
C ALA A 410 -13.25 -7.54 -14.20
N LYS A 411 -14.22 -8.17 -14.88
CA LYS A 411 -14.56 -9.59 -14.73
C LYS A 411 -13.34 -10.52 -14.89
N THR A 412 -12.46 -10.24 -15.85
CA THR A 412 -11.25 -11.06 -16.07
C THR A 412 -10.20 -10.91 -14.97
N THR A 413 -10.29 -9.86 -14.14
CA THR A 413 -9.33 -9.56 -13.09
C THR A 413 -9.85 -9.98 -11.72
N VAL A 414 -11.13 -9.72 -11.42
CA VAL A 414 -11.74 -9.93 -10.10
C VAL A 414 -12.94 -10.88 -10.10
N GLY A 415 -13.34 -11.40 -11.26
CA GLY A 415 -14.45 -12.34 -11.38
C GLY A 415 -15.83 -11.69 -11.26
N ASP A 416 -16.84 -12.53 -11.02
CA ASP A 416 -18.25 -12.14 -10.93
C ASP A 416 -18.76 -12.03 -9.48
N THR A 417 -17.87 -12.07 -8.49
CA THR A 417 -18.24 -12.04 -7.07
C THR A 417 -17.26 -11.22 -6.25
N TYR A 418 -17.77 -10.30 -5.43
CA TYR A 418 -17.01 -9.69 -4.35
C TYR A 418 -17.12 -10.54 -3.09
N ASN A 419 -15.97 -10.93 -2.53
CA ASN A 419 -15.90 -11.68 -1.28
C ASN A 419 -15.59 -10.72 -0.15
N PHE A 420 -16.38 -10.75 0.92
CA PHE A 420 -16.16 -9.97 2.13
C PHE A 420 -15.79 -10.88 3.29
N ALA A 421 -14.87 -10.40 4.12
CA ALA A 421 -14.54 -10.98 5.42
C ALA A 421 -14.79 -9.90 6.48
N ILE A 422 -15.95 -9.99 7.13
CA ILE A 422 -16.43 -9.00 8.08
C ILE A 422 -16.06 -9.45 9.50
N TRP A 423 -15.03 -8.83 10.07
CA TRP A 423 -14.37 -9.29 11.30
C TRP A 423 -15.08 -8.83 12.57
N THR A 424 -14.95 -9.60 13.64
CA THR A 424 -15.17 -9.19 15.03
C THR A 424 -14.03 -9.74 15.88
N VAL A 425 -13.81 -9.18 17.06
CA VAL A 425 -12.76 -9.69 17.97
C VAL A 425 -13.14 -11.10 18.41
N GLN A 426 -12.30 -12.09 18.12
CA GLN A 426 -12.60 -13.50 18.37
C GLN A 426 -12.96 -13.77 19.84
N ALA A 427 -12.25 -13.15 20.78
CA ALA A 427 -12.47 -13.32 22.22
C ALA A 427 -13.85 -12.81 22.69
N THR A 428 -14.51 -11.98 21.90
CA THR A 428 -15.86 -11.45 22.18
C THR A 428 -16.83 -11.78 21.05
N ALA A 429 -16.52 -12.79 20.25
CA ALA A 429 -17.37 -13.22 19.14
C ALA A 429 -18.71 -13.74 19.69
N PRO A 430 -19.85 -13.21 19.23
CA PRO A 430 -21.16 -13.73 19.61
C PRO A 430 -21.38 -15.15 19.07
N PRO A 431 -22.30 -15.93 19.66
CA PRO A 431 -22.73 -17.19 19.08
C PRO A 431 -23.44 -16.97 17.75
N GLU A 432 -23.37 -17.97 16.85
CA GLU A 432 -23.97 -17.92 15.52
C GLU A 432 -25.48 -17.64 15.55
N SER A 433 -26.19 -18.09 16.59
CA SER A 433 -27.63 -17.85 16.77
C SER A 433 -28.00 -16.37 16.97
N GLN A 434 -27.04 -15.49 17.23
CA GLN A 434 -27.25 -14.05 17.36
C GLN A 434 -26.94 -13.28 16.07
N ILE A 435 -26.38 -13.95 15.06
CA ILE A 435 -25.99 -13.31 13.80
C ILE A 435 -27.09 -13.48 12.77
N SER A 436 -27.53 -12.36 12.21
CA SER A 436 -28.37 -12.37 11.01
C SER A 436 -27.78 -11.44 9.96
N VAL A 437 -27.94 -11.84 8.70
CA VAL A 437 -27.50 -11.08 7.53
C VAL A 437 -28.69 -10.91 6.61
N ASP A 438 -28.95 -9.67 6.22
CA ASP A 438 -29.92 -9.32 5.21
C ASP A 438 -29.29 -8.36 4.19
N PHE A 439 -29.91 -8.29 3.02
CA PHE A 439 -29.44 -7.47 1.92
C PHE A 439 -30.56 -6.53 1.49
N GLU A 440 -30.24 -5.25 1.35
CA GLU A 440 -31.20 -4.21 1.00
C GLU A 440 -30.66 -3.31 -0.11
N ASP A 441 -31.55 -2.75 -0.92
CA ASP A 441 -31.22 -1.67 -1.85
C ASP A 441 -31.26 -0.30 -1.17
N GLU A 442 -31.02 0.77 -1.93
CA GLU A 442 -31.06 2.15 -1.41
C GLU A 442 -32.42 2.58 -0.84
N SER A 443 -33.50 1.89 -1.21
CA SER A 443 -34.87 2.16 -0.74
C SER A 443 -35.25 1.37 0.52
N GLY A 444 -34.34 0.54 1.04
CA GLY A 444 -34.60 -0.38 2.15
C GLY A 444 -35.41 -1.61 1.75
N MET A 445 -35.50 -1.90 0.44
CA MET A 445 -36.20 -3.09 -0.03
C MET A 445 -35.25 -4.29 -0.02
N THR A 446 -35.72 -5.43 0.49
CA THR A 446 -34.93 -6.66 0.55
C THR A 446 -34.54 -7.15 -0.86
N VAL A 447 -33.26 -7.45 -1.03
CA VAL A 447 -32.68 -8.04 -2.25
C VAL A 447 -32.49 -9.53 -2.04
N ILE A 448 -33.05 -10.35 -2.94
CA ILE A 448 -32.95 -11.81 -2.90
C ILE A 448 -32.27 -12.30 -4.18
N ASP A 449 -31.15 -13.00 -4.04
CA ASP A 449 -30.41 -13.64 -5.14
C ASP A 449 -29.71 -14.89 -4.59
N SER A 450 -29.72 -16.00 -5.34
CA SER A 450 -29.09 -17.26 -4.91
C SER A 450 -27.58 -17.18 -4.71
N GLY A 451 -26.91 -16.20 -5.32
CA GLY A 451 -25.48 -15.94 -5.15
C GLY A 451 -25.14 -15.08 -3.93
N LEU A 452 -26.14 -14.48 -3.28
CA LEU A 452 -25.96 -13.81 -1.99
C LEU A 452 -25.92 -14.87 -0.90
N THR A 453 -24.72 -15.18 -0.43
CA THR A 453 -24.50 -16.17 0.62
C THR A 453 -23.68 -15.57 1.74
N SER A 454 -23.94 -16.00 2.98
CA SER A 454 -23.10 -15.65 4.11
C SER A 454 -22.82 -16.87 4.98
N THR A 455 -21.68 -16.87 5.68
CA THR A 455 -21.31 -17.93 6.61
C THR A 455 -20.53 -17.33 7.76
N TYR A 456 -21.01 -17.55 8.99
CA TYR A 456 -20.34 -17.05 10.18
C TYR A 456 -19.50 -18.14 10.83
N ILE A 457 -18.25 -17.84 11.13
CA ILE A 457 -17.33 -18.76 11.81
C ILE A 457 -17.00 -18.17 13.18
N ALA A 458 -17.82 -18.49 14.18
CA ALA A 458 -17.68 -17.99 15.55
C ALA A 458 -16.27 -18.23 16.12
N GLY A 459 -15.73 -19.44 15.90
CA GLY A 459 -14.37 -19.80 16.33
C GLY A 459 -13.25 -18.95 15.72
N ARG A 460 -13.53 -18.18 14.66
CA ARG A 460 -12.59 -17.24 14.03
C ARG A 460 -12.98 -15.78 14.23
N GLY A 461 -14.19 -15.50 14.69
CA GLY A 461 -14.72 -14.13 14.81
C GLY A 461 -14.89 -13.46 13.45
N VAL A 462 -15.42 -14.15 12.43
CA VAL A 462 -15.55 -13.58 11.08
C VAL A 462 -16.79 -14.10 10.37
N LEU A 463 -17.48 -13.18 9.71
CA LEU A 463 -18.59 -13.45 8.79
C LEU A 463 -18.07 -13.30 7.36
N THR A 464 -18.14 -14.37 6.58
CA THR A 464 -17.89 -14.28 5.14
C THR A 464 -19.18 -13.97 4.40
N VAL A 465 -19.11 -13.09 3.40
CA VAL A 465 -20.27 -12.75 2.56
C VAL A 465 -19.83 -12.74 1.10
N ARG A 466 -20.63 -13.36 0.23
CA ARG A 466 -20.44 -13.35 -1.22
C ARG A 466 -21.49 -12.46 -1.85
N VAL A 467 -21.05 -11.49 -2.64
CA VAL A 467 -21.91 -10.54 -3.35
C VAL A 467 -21.68 -10.66 -4.85
N PRO A 468 -22.66 -11.13 -5.62
CA PRO A 468 -22.59 -11.12 -7.08
C PRO A 468 -22.39 -9.70 -7.62
N VAL A 469 -21.45 -9.53 -8.55
CA VAL A 469 -21.09 -8.21 -9.09
C VAL A 469 -22.27 -7.55 -9.81
N HIS A 470 -23.15 -8.33 -10.44
CA HIS A 470 -24.33 -7.81 -11.17
C HIS A 470 -25.38 -7.15 -10.28
N LEU A 471 -25.36 -7.40 -8.97
CA LEU A 471 -26.27 -6.78 -8.00
C LEU A 471 -25.76 -5.42 -7.50
N VAL A 472 -24.47 -5.11 -7.73
CA VAL A 472 -23.89 -3.85 -7.27
C VAL A 472 -24.27 -2.73 -8.24
N PRO A 473 -25.01 -1.69 -7.79
CA PRO A 473 -25.46 -0.65 -8.69
C PRO A 473 -24.31 0.26 -9.12
N SER A 474 -24.38 0.74 -10.36
CA SER A 474 -23.45 1.69 -10.94
C SER A 474 -24.04 3.10 -10.97
N LEU A 475 -23.27 4.09 -10.49
CA LEU A 475 -23.70 5.49 -10.40
C LEU A 475 -23.37 6.31 -11.66
N LYS A 476 -22.49 5.80 -12.52
CA LYS A 476 -22.04 6.48 -13.75
C LYS A 476 -21.68 5.44 -14.83
N THR A 477 -22.43 5.45 -15.93
CA THR A 477 -22.06 4.72 -17.16
C THR A 477 -21.91 5.70 -18.34
N PRO A 478 -21.02 5.43 -19.30
CA PRO A 478 -20.93 6.19 -20.55
C PRO A 478 -22.08 5.97 -21.56
N GLN A 479 -23.06 5.09 -21.30
CA GLN A 479 -23.95 4.61 -22.38
C GLN A 479 -25.46 4.71 -22.20
N ASN A 480 -26.03 4.96 -21.02
CA ASN A 480 -27.49 5.12 -20.91
C ASN A 480 -27.86 6.19 -19.88
N TYR A 481 -28.09 7.42 -20.35
CA TYR A 481 -28.41 8.57 -19.50
C TYR A 481 -29.82 9.08 -19.77
N THR A 482 -30.69 8.97 -18.76
CA THR A 482 -31.83 9.86 -18.53
C THR A 482 -31.90 10.20 -17.04
N GLN A 483 -32.19 11.46 -16.74
CA GLN A 483 -31.99 12.12 -15.45
C GLN A 483 -32.73 11.46 -14.26
N GLY A 484 -31.98 11.22 -13.18
CA GLY A 484 -32.43 10.90 -11.82
C GLY A 484 -31.23 10.99 -10.87
N SER A 485 -31.42 11.32 -9.58
CA SER A 485 -30.31 11.53 -8.64
C SER A 485 -29.65 10.20 -8.24
N PHE A 486 -28.66 9.76 -9.01
CA PHE A 486 -27.86 8.56 -8.75
C PHE A 486 -26.96 8.63 -7.50
N ALA A 487 -26.97 9.71 -6.71
CA ALA A 487 -26.02 9.89 -5.61
C ALA A 487 -26.14 8.82 -4.50
N ASP A 488 -27.28 8.11 -4.43
CA ASP A 488 -27.62 7.26 -3.28
C ASP A 488 -27.79 5.77 -3.61
N ARG A 489 -27.52 5.28 -4.83
CA ARG A 489 -27.71 3.84 -5.12
C ARG A 489 -26.59 2.97 -4.52
N TYR A 490 -26.96 1.89 -3.85
CA TYR A 490 -26.04 0.90 -3.28
C TYR A 490 -26.73 -0.43 -3.03
N LEU A 491 -25.94 -1.50 -2.91
CA LEU A 491 -26.37 -2.71 -2.22
C LEU A 491 -25.84 -2.65 -0.78
N ALA A 492 -26.71 -2.85 0.21
CA ALA A 492 -26.35 -2.96 1.60
C ALA A 492 -26.25 -4.42 2.03
N ILE A 493 -25.24 -4.71 2.84
CA ILE A 493 -25.11 -5.91 3.66
C ILE A 493 -25.38 -5.44 5.09
N ASN A 494 -26.57 -5.72 5.61
CA ASN A 494 -26.91 -5.42 6.99
C ASN A 494 -26.60 -6.65 7.83
N VAL A 495 -25.82 -6.44 8.89
CA VAL A 495 -25.40 -7.50 9.80
C VAL A 495 -25.84 -7.13 11.20
N SER A 496 -26.72 -7.93 11.77
CA SER A 496 -27.15 -7.80 13.17
C SER A 496 -26.38 -8.77 14.05
N GLY A 497 -26.11 -8.35 15.29
CA GLY A 497 -25.41 -9.14 16.29
C GLY A 497 -23.88 -9.07 16.24
N LEU A 498 -23.27 -8.47 15.20
CA LEU A 498 -21.82 -8.23 15.14
C LEU A 498 -21.48 -6.77 15.50
N PRO A 499 -20.80 -6.52 16.64
CA PRO A 499 -20.36 -5.18 17.05
C PRO A 499 -19.15 -4.65 16.25
#